data_AF-A0A0B7AHX1-F1
#
_entry.id   AF-A0A0B7AHX1-F1
#
_cell.length_a   1.000
_cell.length_b   1.000
_cell.length_c   1.000
_cell.angle_alpha   90.00
_cell.angle_beta   90.00
_cell.angle_gamma   90.00
#
_symmetry.space_group_name_H-M   'P 1'
#
loop_
_entity.id
_entity.type
_entity.pdbx_description
1 polymer ?
#
loop_
_entity_poly.entity_id
_entity_poly.type
_entity_poly.pdbx_seq_one_letter_code
_entity_poly.pdbx_strand_id
1 'polypeptide(L)' 'MVEFDEAQAYAEENSLLFMETSAKTAMNVNDIFLAIAKKLPKSETTGTPQQRQQGVRLNNEQGAQQSEGGCCK' A
#
# COMPACT_ATOMS: atom_id res chain seq x y z
N MET A 1 3.17 -8.65 25.55
CA MET A 1 2.56 -9.69 24.70
C MET A 1 1.08 -9.37 24.68
N VAL A 2 0.44 -9.36 23.52
CA VAL A 2 -1.01 -9.13 23.40
C VAL A 2 -1.65 -10.51 23.30
N GLU A 3 -2.75 -10.74 24.01
CA GLU A 3 -3.46 -12.02 23.94
C GLU A 3 -4.20 -12.14 22.60
N PHE A 4 -4.35 -13.37 22.13
CA PHE A 4 -5.02 -13.63 20.84
C PHE A 4 -6.44 -13.06 20.82
N ASP A 5 -7.21 -13.32 21.89
CA ASP A 5 -8.61 -12.88 22.01
C ASP A 5 -8.72 -11.35 22.03
N GLU A 6 -7.77 -10.66 22.67
CA GLU A 6 -7.73 -9.19 22.72
C GLU A 6 -7.47 -8.60 21.33
N ALA A 7 -6.48 -9.13 20.61
CA ALA A 7 -6.14 -8.67 19.27
C ALA A 7 -7.25 -8.96 18.26
N GLN A 8 -7.91 -10.12 18.37
CA GLN A 8 -9.05 -10.49 17.54
C GLN A 8 -10.25 -9.56 17.81
N ALA A 9 -10.62 -9.35 19.06
CA ALA A 9 -11.74 -8.48 19.43
C ALA A 9 -11.52 -7.05 18.90
N TYR A 10 -10.32 -6.50 19.06
CA TYR A 10 -9.98 -5.18 18.54
C TYR A 10 -10.13 -5.09 17.02
N ALA A 11 -9.69 -6.12 16.29
CA ALA A 11 -9.80 -6.14 14.84
C ALA A 11 -11.26 -6.22 14.38
N GLU A 12 -12.09 -7.03 15.05
CA GLU A 12 -13.53 -7.14 14.76
C GLU A 12 -14.26 -5.81 15.01
N GLU A 13 -14.00 -5.17 16.15
CA GLU A 13 -14.59 -3.87 16.52
C GLU A 13 -14.24 -2.77 15.51
N ASN A 14 -13.01 -2.77 14.99
CA ASN A 14 -12.51 -1.77 14.05
C ASN A 14 -12.64 -2.19 12.58
N SER A 15 -13.29 -3.33 12.29
CA SER A 15 -13.41 -3.88 10.93
C SER A 15 -12.06 -4.07 10.20
N LEU A 16 -11.02 -4.42 10.95
CA LEU A 16 -9.67 -4.68 10.44
C LEU A 16 -9.49 -6.17 10.10
N LEU A 17 -8.55 -6.45 9.20
CA LEU A 17 -8.12 -7.81 8.88
C LEU A 17 -7.18 -8.32 9.98
N PHE A 18 -7.43 -9.52 10.50
CA PHE A 18 -6.61 -10.18 11.51
C PHE A 18 -6.20 -11.59 11.07
N MET A 19 -4.93 -11.95 11.32
CA MET A 19 -4.37 -13.28 11.07
C MET A 19 -3.06 -13.45 11.86
N GLU A 20 -2.91 -14.54 12.59
CA GLU A 20 -1.62 -14.88 13.20
C GLU A 20 -0.63 -15.29 12.12
N THR A 21 0.54 -14.66 12.06
CA THR A 21 1.55 -14.93 11.02
C THR A 21 2.94 -15.03 11.64
N SER A 22 3.82 -15.85 11.05
CA SER A 22 5.22 -15.96 11.45
C SER A 22 6.12 -15.81 10.24
N ALA A 23 6.85 -14.69 10.19
CA ALA A 23 7.84 -14.44 9.15
C ALA A 23 8.99 -15.46 9.20
N LYS A 24 9.35 -15.94 10.40
CA LYS A 24 10.44 -16.89 10.60
C LYS A 24 10.16 -18.26 9.97
N THR A 25 8.91 -18.71 10.06
CA THR A 25 8.49 -20.04 9.57
C THR A 25 7.67 -19.97 8.29
N ALA A 26 7.50 -18.78 7.72
CA ALA A 26 6.61 -18.49 6.59
C ALA A 26 5.13 -18.89 6.82
N MET A 27 4.71 -19.02 8.09
CA MET A 27 3.33 -19.38 8.44
C MET A 27 2.39 -18.22 8.10
N ASN A 28 1.35 -18.51 7.32
CA ASN A 28 0.27 -17.60 6.94
C ASN A 28 0.70 -16.32 6.20
N VAL A 29 1.97 -16.23 5.77
CA VAL A 29 2.49 -15.04 5.08
C VAL A 29 1.85 -14.89 3.70
N ASN A 30 1.76 -15.95 2.92
CA ASN A 30 1.12 -15.88 1.60
C ASN A 30 -0.38 -15.58 1.71
N ASP A 31 -1.05 -16.20 2.68
CA ASP A 31 -2.50 -16.07 2.88
C ASP A 31 -2.89 -14.66 3.30
N ILE A 32 -2.11 -14.00 4.17
CA ILE A 32 -2.40 -12.62 4.55
C ILE A 32 -2.28 -11.66 3.36
N PHE A 33 -1.28 -11.84 2.49
CA PHE A 33 -1.15 -11.00 1.28
C PHE A 33 -2.33 -11.21 0.32
N LEU A 34 -2.77 -12.45 0.12
CA LEU A 34 -3.93 -12.76 -0.71
C LEU A 34 -5.22 -12.19 -0.11
N ALA A 35 -5.40 -12.26 1.22
CA ALA A 35 -6.54 -11.69 1.90
C ALA A 35 -6.59 -10.15 1.75
N ILE A 36 -5.45 -9.47 1.89
CA ILE A 36 -5.32 -8.03 1.64
C ILE A 36 -5.71 -7.70 0.20
N ALA A 37 -5.16 -8.43 -0.79
CA ALA A 37 -5.45 -8.19 -2.20
C ALA A 37 -6.95 -8.31 -2.53
N LYS A 38 -7.66 -9.25 -1.89
CA LYS A 38 -9.11 -9.41 -2.04
C LYS A 38 -9.93 -8.28 -1.39
N LYS A 39 -9.39 -7.64 -0.35
CA LYS A 39 -10.04 -6.54 0.37
C LYS A 39 -9.78 -5.18 -0.26
N LEU A 40 -8.73 -5.03 -1.08
CA LEU A 40 -8.49 -3.81 -1.83
C LEU A 40 -9.69 -3.53 -2.75
N PRO A 41 -10.14 -2.26 -2.85
CA PRO A 41 -11.20 -1.90 -3.78
C PRO A 41 -10.77 -2.29 -5.18
N LYS A 42 -11.62 -3.06 -5.86
CA LYS A 42 -11.43 -3.33 -7.29
C LYS A 42 -11.57 -1.98 -7.97
N SER A 43 -10.47 -1.41 -8.46
CA SER A 43 -10.57 -0.31 -9.41
C SER A 43 -11.37 -0.86 -10.57
N GLU A 44 -12.62 -0.43 -10.72
CA GLU A 44 -13.46 -0.73 -11.86
C GLU A 44 -12.66 -0.39 -13.11
N THR A 45 -12.04 -1.41 -13.71
CA THR A 45 -11.52 -1.29 -15.07
C THR A 45 -12.71 -1.53 -16.00
N THR A 46 -13.80 -0.81 -15.75
CA THR A 46 -14.98 -0.80 -16.58
C THR A 46 -14.67 0.18 -17.70
N GLY A 47 -14.02 -0.35 -18.74
CA GLY A 47 -14.08 0.13 -20.11
C GLY A 47 -13.67 1.58 -20.39
N THR A 48 -12.37 1.86 -20.38
CA THR A 48 -11.74 2.72 -21.42
C THR A 48 -10.25 2.36 -21.53
N PRO A 49 -9.72 2.05 -22.72
CA PRO A 49 -8.29 1.81 -22.93
C PRO A 49 -7.54 3.15 -23.03
N GLN A 50 -7.60 4.00 -22.01
CA GLN A 50 -6.83 5.24 -22.00
C GLN A 50 -6.46 5.63 -20.57
N GLN A 51 -5.18 5.87 -20.34
CA GLN A 51 -4.57 6.34 -19.08
C GLN A 51 -4.34 5.31 -17.97
N ARG A 52 -3.76 4.15 -18.30
CA ARG A 52 -2.84 3.45 -17.38
C ARG A 52 -1.40 3.95 -17.51
N GLN A 53 -1.24 5.26 -17.55
CA GLN A 53 0.07 5.92 -17.44
C GLN A 53 -0.10 7.19 -16.60
N GLN A 54 -0.37 7.03 -15.31
CA GLN A 54 -0.03 8.06 -14.35
C GLN A 54 1.18 7.59 -13.54
N GLY A 55 2.26 7.33 -14.26
CA GLY A 55 3.57 7.54 -13.68
C GLY A 55 3.70 9.04 -13.41
N VAL A 56 4.25 9.41 -12.26
CA VAL A 56 4.61 10.81 -12.00
C VAL A 56 5.65 11.20 -13.05
N ARG A 57 5.22 11.96 -14.06
CA ARG A 57 6.12 12.52 -15.09
C ARG A 57 6.82 13.73 -14.48
N LEU A 58 8.02 13.54 -13.96
CA LEU A 58 8.95 14.63 -13.65
C LEU A 58 9.51 15.16 -14.98
N ASN A 59 8.73 15.98 -15.69
CA ASN A 59 9.19 16.60 -16.92
C ASN A 59 10.14 17.76 -16.58
N ASN A 60 11.44 17.49 -16.54
CA ASN A 60 12.49 18.47 -16.26
C ASN A 60 13.00 19.17 -17.52
N GLU A 61 12.11 19.66 -18.39
CA GLU A 61 12.56 20.44 -19.56
C GLU A 61 11.59 21.57 -19.87
N GLN A 62 11.98 22.77 -19.39
CA GLN A 62 11.94 24.08 -20.06
C GLN A 62 11.25 25.18 -19.25
N GLY A 63 12.09 26.00 -18.62
CA GLY A 63 11.73 27.25 -17.97
C GLY A 63 12.93 27.81 -17.22
N ALA A 64 13.90 28.36 -17.95
CA ALA A 64 15.04 29.06 -17.39
C ALA A 64 14.57 30.18 -16.44
N GLN A 65 15.03 30.17 -15.19
CA GLN A 65 15.54 31.33 -14.44
C GLN A 65 15.73 31.01 -12.95
N GLN A 66 17.00 31.08 -12.53
CA GLN A 66 17.48 31.51 -11.21
C GLN A 66 16.70 31.09 -9.96
N SER A 67 17.29 30.22 -9.15
CA SER A 67 17.68 30.63 -7.79
C SER A 67 18.76 29.70 -7.24
N GLU A 68 19.84 30.31 -6.77
CA GLU A 68 20.89 29.69 -5.97
C GLU A 68 20.28 28.88 -4.80
N GLY A 69 20.73 27.65 -4.64
CA GLY A 69 20.29 26.79 -3.57
C GLY A 69 21.08 25.50 -3.55
N GLY A 70 22.38 25.60 -3.28
CA GLY A 70 23.21 24.44 -2.97
C GLY A 70 22.67 23.75 -1.73
N CYS A 71 21.89 22.68 -1.93
CA CYS A 71 21.45 21.78 -0.88
C CYS A 71 22.23 20.48 -1.02
N CYS A 72 23.37 20.42 -0.33
CA CYS A 72 23.97 19.26 0.31
C CYS A 72 25.33 19.72 0.87
N LYS A 73 25.46 19.74 2.20
CA LYS A 73 26.73 19.61 2.90
C LYS A 73 26.62 18.47 3.88
#